data_AF-A0A7K3ZYF5-F1
#
_entry.id   AF-A0A7K3ZYF5-F1
#
_cell.length_a   1.000
_cell.length_b   1.000
_cell.length_c   1.000
_cell.angle_alpha   90.00
_cell.angle_beta   90.00
_cell.angle_gamma   90.00
#
_symmetry.space_group_name_H-M   'P 1'
#
loop_
_entity.id
_entity.type
_entity.pdbx_description
1 polymer ?
#
loop_
_entity_poly.entity_id
_entity_poly.type
_entity_poly.pdbx_seq_one_letter_code
_entity_poly.pdbx_strand_id
1 'polypeptide(L)'
;MTVFKIRINGRELEIAAQEGSVPTILDAAKQSGIDIPTLCHHPALEPYGSCRLCTVEVEKKGRKRFVTACNYPLEEELVVETGSEGVLAIRRMILELLAARCPGERRIQDLALEYGVTRPRFLLEDESCILCGLCHRVCSELVGVSAINAQNRGVLRDVDTPYGQLSEDCIACGACALVCPTSSATMRENIYPLLASDISELESEFLDGTIDGDLGICRRMFAGRSAIEGQDGGMVSAILLRGMEAGLLDAAVVALQDDIYGAKAILAENADSIIEARGTKYVRISVIPPLLEALQKGRKKIAVVGTPCQIRVVRCLQRAGYFARRFPDIEIYLIGLFCFESFDYGRLKSHIDRLFGLDLNKASKVQIARGKFLIQAEGREHSCRVSELHELVREGCDYCGDLVSRLADVSIGSIGSPEGFSTVVVRSLQGERLLEGLEFERKEVRREDVARLAAMKKKNAETNFAHILAGLAVLGTESLPPAPSAICRHEH
;
A
#
# COMPACT_ATOMS: atom_id res chain seq x y z
N MET A 1 2.46 -36.25 8.52
CA MET A 1 2.97 -35.97 7.16
C MET A 1 2.42 -37.01 6.21
N THR A 2 1.71 -36.58 5.17
CA THR A 2 1.19 -37.48 4.12
C THR A 2 2.17 -37.45 2.95
N VAL A 3 2.46 -38.58 2.33
CA VAL A 3 3.36 -38.67 1.18
C VAL A 3 2.56 -39.14 -0.02
N PHE A 4 2.56 -38.34 -1.09
CA PHE A 4 1.90 -38.67 -2.35
C PHE A 4 2.90 -39.28 -3.33
N LYS A 5 2.51 -40.38 -3.99
CA LYS A 5 3.31 -40.99 -5.06
C LYS A 5 2.73 -40.62 -6.41
N ILE A 6 3.47 -39.84 -7.18
CA ILE A 6 3.06 -39.35 -8.49
C ILE A 6 4.15 -39.57 -9.53
N ARG A 7 3.80 -39.40 -10.81
CA ARG A 7 4.76 -39.42 -11.92
C ARG A 7 4.62 -38.14 -12.73
N ILE A 8 5.69 -37.37 -12.89
CA ILE A 8 5.72 -36.17 -13.74
C ILE A 8 6.77 -36.37 -14.85
N ASN A 9 6.37 -36.28 -16.12
CA ASN A 9 7.25 -36.49 -17.29
C ASN A 9 8.01 -37.83 -17.21
N GLY A 10 7.33 -38.92 -16.84
CA GLY A 10 7.95 -40.23 -16.62
C GLY A 10 8.77 -40.39 -15.33
N ARG A 11 9.06 -39.32 -14.58
CA ARG A 11 9.83 -39.37 -13.32
C ARG A 11 8.92 -39.67 -12.13
N GLU A 12 9.22 -40.72 -11.37
CA GLU A 12 8.52 -41.04 -10.12
C GLU A 12 8.97 -40.10 -9.00
N LEU A 13 8.00 -39.54 -8.26
CA LEU A 13 8.23 -38.53 -7.25
C LEU A 13 7.41 -38.85 -6.00
N GLU A 14 8.06 -38.68 -4.85
CA GLU A 14 7.43 -38.74 -3.53
C GLU A 14 7.33 -37.32 -2.97
N ILE A 15 6.11 -36.83 -2.82
CA ILE A 15 5.84 -35.44 -2.42
C ILE A 15 5.30 -35.44 -0.99
N ALA A 16 6.07 -34.87 -0.07
CA ALA A 16 5.66 -34.72 1.31
C ALA A 16 4.73 -33.52 1.47
N ALA A 17 3.59 -33.73 2.12
CA ALA A 17 2.62 -32.70 2.45
C ALA A 17 2.57 -32.46 3.97
N GLN A 18 2.35 -31.19 4.33
CA GLN A 18 2.05 -30.82 5.71
C GLN A 18 0.69 -31.39 6.12
N GLU A 19 0.57 -31.76 7.39
CA GLU A 19 -0.64 -32.38 7.93
C GLU A 19 -1.84 -31.42 7.80
N GLY A 20 -2.93 -31.91 7.19
CA GLY A 20 -4.11 -31.09 6.90
C GLY A 20 -4.07 -30.30 5.57
N SER A 21 -3.02 -30.43 4.76
CA SER A 21 -2.91 -29.75 3.45
C SER A 21 -2.76 -30.73 2.29
N VAL A 22 -3.28 -30.38 1.10
CA VAL A 22 -3.08 -31.11 -0.15
C VAL A 22 -2.32 -30.20 -1.12
N PRO A 23 -1.08 -30.54 -1.51
CA PRO A 23 -0.30 -29.73 -2.45
C PRO A 23 -0.94 -29.78 -3.84
N THR A 24 -0.67 -28.78 -4.67
CA THR A 24 -1.07 -28.74 -6.08
C THR A 24 -0.01 -29.37 -6.98
N ILE A 25 -0.37 -29.75 -8.22
CA ILE A 25 0.60 -30.25 -9.19
C ILE A 25 1.77 -29.27 -9.36
N LEU A 26 1.49 -27.97 -9.35
CA LEU A 26 2.53 -26.94 -9.45
C LEU A 26 3.47 -26.97 -8.24
N ASP A 27 2.96 -27.19 -7.03
CA ASP A 27 3.79 -27.32 -5.83
C ASP A 27 4.72 -28.53 -5.92
N ALA A 28 4.18 -29.67 -6.37
CA ALA A 28 4.96 -30.89 -6.58
C ALA A 28 6.04 -30.72 -7.67
N ALA A 29 5.71 -30.04 -8.76
CA ALA A 29 6.65 -29.74 -9.83
C ALA A 29 7.80 -28.86 -9.32
N LYS A 30 7.48 -27.79 -8.56
CA LYS A 30 8.49 -26.91 -7.95
C LYS A 30 9.40 -27.63 -6.96
N GLN A 31 8.85 -28.47 -6.08
CA GLN A 31 9.65 -29.28 -5.15
C GLN A 31 10.62 -30.23 -5.87
N SER A 32 10.30 -30.59 -7.11
CA SER A 32 11.05 -31.56 -7.91
C SER A 32 11.97 -30.92 -8.96
N GLY A 33 12.05 -29.58 -8.99
CA GLY A 33 12.83 -28.83 -9.98
C GLY A 33 12.27 -28.91 -11.40
N ILE A 34 10.98 -29.19 -11.57
CA ILE A 34 10.29 -29.24 -12.86
C ILE A 34 9.62 -27.89 -13.08
N ASP A 35 10.01 -27.19 -14.13
CA ASP A 35 9.43 -25.89 -14.46
C ASP A 35 8.06 -26.04 -15.14
N ILE A 36 7.11 -25.24 -14.67
CA ILE A 36 5.78 -25.09 -15.27
C ILE A 36 5.47 -23.60 -15.30
N PRO A 37 5.33 -22.98 -16.49
CA PRO A 37 5.24 -21.54 -16.61
C PRO A 37 3.95 -21.00 -15.98
N THR A 38 4.08 -19.89 -15.27
CA THR A 38 2.95 -19.17 -14.66
C THR A 38 3.15 -17.66 -14.77
N LEU A 39 2.06 -16.94 -15.05
CA LEU A 39 2.03 -15.46 -15.02
C LEU A 39 1.07 -14.91 -13.96
N CYS A 40 0.08 -15.70 -13.54
CA CYS A 40 -0.93 -15.29 -12.54
C CYS A 40 -0.79 -15.97 -11.18
N HIS A 41 0.28 -16.75 -10.98
CA HIS A 41 0.52 -17.48 -9.75
C HIS A 41 1.47 -16.69 -8.86
N HIS A 42 1.14 -16.61 -7.58
CA HIS A 42 2.03 -16.07 -6.55
C HIS A 42 1.88 -16.91 -5.28
N PRO A 43 2.97 -17.43 -4.66
CA PRO A 43 2.87 -18.32 -3.49
C PRO A 43 2.13 -17.75 -2.28
N ALA A 44 2.15 -16.42 -2.11
CA ALA A 44 1.40 -15.76 -1.04
C ALA A 44 -0.08 -15.51 -1.34
N LEU A 45 -0.59 -15.93 -2.52
CA LEU A 45 -2.00 -15.75 -2.90
C LEU A 45 -2.65 -17.10 -3.15
N GLU A 46 -3.98 -17.16 -2.99
CA GLU A 46 -4.74 -18.37 -3.32
C GLU A 46 -4.56 -18.77 -4.80
N PRO A 47 -4.71 -20.05 -5.15
CA PRO A 47 -4.69 -20.48 -6.55
C PRO A 47 -5.77 -19.84 -7.42
N TYR A 48 -5.37 -19.22 -8.54
CA TYR A 48 -6.33 -18.52 -9.44
C TYR A 48 -6.55 -19.19 -10.80
N GLY A 49 -5.48 -19.67 -11.45
CA GLY A 49 -5.57 -20.36 -12.73
C GLY A 49 -6.07 -19.53 -13.92
N SER A 50 -5.98 -18.19 -13.87
CA SER A 50 -6.48 -17.31 -14.95
C SER A 50 -5.63 -17.33 -16.21
N CYS A 51 -4.31 -17.32 -16.09
CA CYS A 51 -3.42 -17.24 -17.27
C CYS A 51 -3.34 -18.55 -18.08
N ARG A 52 -3.74 -19.69 -17.49
CA ARG A 52 -3.75 -21.03 -18.12
C ARG A 52 -2.40 -21.56 -18.66
N LEU A 53 -1.29 -20.83 -18.52
CA LEU A 53 0.03 -21.32 -18.95
C LEU A 53 0.47 -22.58 -18.19
N CYS A 54 0.03 -22.74 -16.95
CA CYS A 54 0.26 -23.93 -16.14
C CYS A 54 -0.56 -25.15 -16.57
N THR A 55 -1.18 -25.15 -17.75
CA THR A 55 -1.86 -26.32 -18.27
C THR A 55 -0.89 -27.50 -18.38
N VAL A 56 -1.35 -28.64 -17.92
CA VAL A 56 -0.69 -29.95 -17.99
C VAL A 56 -1.71 -31.00 -18.39
N GLU A 57 -1.23 -32.10 -18.95
CA GLU A 57 -2.06 -33.27 -19.22
C GLU A 57 -1.94 -34.23 -18.02
N VAL A 58 -3.08 -34.67 -17.49
CA VAL A 58 -3.12 -35.67 -16.43
C VAL A 58 -3.82 -36.93 -16.92
N GLU A 59 -3.27 -38.08 -16.55
CA GLU A 59 -3.87 -39.38 -16.78
C GLU A 59 -4.30 -40.02 -15.46
N LYS A 60 -5.55 -40.45 -15.41
CA LYS A 60 -6.10 -41.20 -14.27
C LYS A 60 -6.92 -42.37 -14.77
N LYS A 61 -6.56 -43.59 -14.37
CA LYS A 61 -7.24 -44.84 -14.78
C LYS A 61 -7.45 -44.93 -16.29
N GLY A 62 -6.43 -44.55 -17.08
CA GLY A 62 -6.46 -44.55 -18.54
C GLY A 62 -7.23 -43.40 -19.20
N ARG A 63 -7.79 -42.45 -18.44
CA ARG A 63 -8.45 -41.25 -18.99
C ARG A 63 -7.51 -40.05 -18.92
N LYS A 64 -7.26 -39.43 -20.07
CA LYS A 64 -6.45 -38.22 -20.20
C LYS A 64 -7.32 -36.96 -20.19
N ARG A 65 -6.87 -35.91 -19.52
CA ARG A 65 -7.51 -34.59 -19.52
C ARG A 65 -6.48 -33.47 -19.32
N PHE A 66 -6.77 -32.29 -19.86
CA PHE A 66 -5.99 -31.09 -19.58
C PHE A 66 -6.52 -30.37 -18.34
N VAL A 67 -5.63 -30.03 -17.42
CA VAL A 67 -5.95 -29.33 -16.17
C VAL A 67 -4.92 -28.24 -15.90
N THR A 68 -5.25 -27.30 -15.03
CA THR A 68 -4.32 -26.26 -14.57
C THR A 68 -3.52 -26.75 -13.36
N ALA A 69 -2.20 -26.83 -13.49
CA ALA A 69 -1.35 -27.37 -12.42
C ALA A 69 -1.42 -26.56 -11.12
N CYS A 70 -1.67 -25.25 -11.22
CA CYS A 70 -1.61 -24.34 -10.06
C CYS A 70 -2.77 -24.49 -9.06
N ASN A 71 -3.89 -25.11 -9.44
CA ASN A 71 -5.07 -25.27 -8.57
C ASN A 71 -5.61 -26.71 -8.58
N TYR A 72 -4.92 -27.63 -9.26
CA TYR A 72 -5.31 -29.02 -9.29
C TYR A 72 -4.63 -29.75 -8.10
N PRO A 73 -5.41 -30.31 -7.15
CA PRO A 73 -4.86 -30.99 -5.97
C PRO A 73 -4.17 -32.30 -6.35
N LEU A 74 -3.09 -32.65 -5.63
CA LEU A 74 -2.44 -33.95 -5.80
C LEU A 74 -3.37 -35.09 -5.39
N GLU A 75 -3.25 -36.18 -6.13
CA GLU A 75 -3.94 -37.45 -5.89
C GLU A 75 -2.91 -38.58 -6.02
N GLU A 76 -3.14 -39.70 -5.33
CA GLU A 76 -2.28 -40.88 -5.47
C GLU A 76 -2.28 -41.42 -6.90
N GLU A 77 -1.12 -41.91 -7.33
CA GLU A 77 -0.90 -42.52 -8.65
C GLU A 77 -1.18 -41.58 -9.84
N LEU A 78 -1.17 -40.27 -9.60
CA LEU A 78 -1.38 -39.28 -10.65
C LEU A 78 -0.19 -39.25 -11.62
N VAL A 79 -0.47 -39.39 -12.92
CA VAL A 79 0.51 -39.24 -13.99
C VAL A 79 0.30 -37.90 -14.67
N VAL A 80 1.34 -37.08 -14.75
CA VAL A 80 1.31 -35.72 -15.28
C VAL A 80 2.34 -35.59 -16.40
N GLU A 81 1.90 -35.10 -17.56
CA GLU A 81 2.76 -34.73 -18.68
C GLU A 81 2.71 -33.22 -18.89
N THR A 82 3.88 -32.58 -18.82
CA THR A 82 4.01 -31.12 -18.92
C THR A 82 4.41 -30.64 -20.32
N GLY A 83 4.83 -31.57 -21.19
CA GLY A 83 5.37 -31.29 -22.53
C GLY A 83 4.72 -32.10 -23.65
N SER A 84 3.52 -32.67 -23.43
CA SER A 84 2.80 -33.35 -24.51
C SER A 84 2.42 -32.38 -25.63
N GLU A 85 2.22 -32.90 -26.84
CA GLU A 85 1.90 -32.07 -28.02
C GLU A 85 0.69 -31.16 -27.78
N GLY A 86 -0.35 -31.68 -27.10
CA GLY A 86 -1.52 -30.92 -26.71
C GLY A 86 -1.21 -29.80 -25.71
N VAL A 87 -0.37 -30.05 -24.70
CA VAL A 87 0.05 -29.02 -23.74
C VAL A 87 0.82 -27.90 -24.43
N LEU A 88 1.79 -28.24 -25.29
CA LEU A 88 2.57 -27.26 -26.03
C LEU A 88 1.71 -26.44 -27.00
N ALA A 89 0.74 -27.07 -27.66
CA ALA A 89 -0.22 -26.38 -28.53
C ALA A 89 -1.10 -25.38 -27.75
N ILE A 90 -1.59 -25.76 -26.57
CA ILE A 90 -2.38 -24.87 -25.69
C ILE A 90 -1.55 -23.68 -25.23
N ARG A 91 -0.32 -23.91 -24.74
CA ARG A 91 0.57 -22.83 -24.29
C ARG A 91 0.92 -21.86 -25.42
N ARG A 92 1.25 -22.36 -26.61
CA ARG A 92 1.48 -21.52 -27.80
C ARG A 92 0.29 -20.63 -28.12
N MET A 93 -0.92 -21.18 -28.14
CA MET A 93 -2.14 -20.40 -28.40
C MET A 93 -2.35 -19.29 -27.36
N ILE A 94 -2.16 -19.60 -26.08
CA ILE A 94 -2.27 -18.60 -25.00
C ILE A 94 -1.22 -17.51 -25.17
N LEU A 95 0.03 -17.87 -25.45
CA LEU A 95 1.12 -16.91 -25.64
C LEU A 95 0.91 -16.03 -26.88
N GLU A 96 0.36 -16.58 -27.97
CA GLU A 96 -0.04 -15.78 -29.13
C GLU A 96 -1.10 -14.73 -28.75
N LEU A 97 -2.11 -15.09 -27.96
CA LEU A 97 -3.14 -14.14 -27.49
C LEU A 97 -2.55 -13.07 -26.58
N LEU A 98 -1.68 -13.46 -25.64
CA LEU A 98 -1.01 -12.52 -24.73
C LEU A 98 -0.06 -11.58 -25.47
N ALA A 99 0.71 -12.09 -26.44
CA ALA A 99 1.62 -11.30 -27.26
C ALA A 99 0.87 -10.36 -28.21
N ALA A 100 -0.31 -10.76 -28.69
CA ALA A 100 -1.19 -9.90 -29.49
C ALA A 100 -1.78 -8.76 -28.66
N ARG A 101 -2.23 -9.08 -27.44
CA ARG A 101 -2.77 -8.09 -26.50
C ARG A 101 -1.71 -7.09 -26.05
N CYS A 102 -0.55 -7.60 -25.64
CA CYS A 102 0.53 -6.83 -25.02
C CYS A 102 1.83 -6.89 -25.84
N PRO A 103 1.87 -6.30 -27.05
CA PRO A 103 3.05 -6.36 -27.91
C PRO A 103 4.28 -5.67 -27.32
N GLY A 104 4.08 -4.65 -26.47
CA GLY A 104 5.16 -3.92 -25.80
C GLY A 104 5.77 -4.62 -24.58
N GLU A 105 5.19 -5.71 -24.10
CA GLU A 105 5.59 -6.34 -22.84
C GLU A 105 6.68 -7.40 -23.02
N ARG A 106 7.93 -7.02 -22.73
CA ARG A 106 9.12 -7.88 -22.94
C ARG A 106 8.98 -9.29 -22.38
N ARG A 107 8.52 -9.42 -21.12
CA ARG A 107 8.36 -10.74 -20.48
C ARG A 107 7.40 -11.66 -21.25
N ILE A 108 6.38 -11.08 -21.87
CA ILE A 108 5.41 -11.84 -22.69
C ILE A 108 6.06 -12.25 -24.01
N GLN A 109 6.84 -11.35 -24.63
CA GLN A 109 7.56 -11.65 -25.87
C GLN A 109 8.63 -12.73 -25.67
N ASP A 110 9.42 -12.64 -24.60
CA ASP A 110 10.46 -13.62 -24.28
C ASP A 110 9.84 -15.03 -24.08
N LEU A 111 8.76 -15.11 -23.30
CA LEU A 111 8.05 -16.37 -23.08
C LEU A 111 7.37 -16.89 -24.36
N ALA A 112 6.85 -16.00 -25.22
CA ALA A 112 6.29 -16.40 -26.51
C ALA A 112 7.36 -17.01 -27.42
N LEU A 113 8.56 -16.42 -27.47
CA LEU A 113 9.69 -16.91 -28.26
C LEU A 113 10.17 -18.29 -27.79
N GLU A 114 10.21 -18.55 -26.48
CA GLU A 114 10.54 -19.88 -25.92
C GLU A 114 9.63 -20.99 -26.45
N TYR A 115 8.37 -20.66 -26.75
CA TYR A 115 7.38 -21.58 -27.29
C TYR A 115 7.28 -21.52 -28.82
N GLY A 116 8.19 -20.82 -29.50
CA GLY A 116 8.25 -20.72 -30.96
C GLY A 116 7.26 -19.74 -31.58
N VAL A 117 6.69 -18.83 -30.79
CA VAL A 117 5.80 -17.77 -31.28
C VAL A 117 6.64 -16.54 -31.62
N THR A 118 6.91 -16.33 -32.91
CA THR A 118 7.66 -15.16 -33.40
C THR A 118 6.77 -13.98 -33.78
N ARG A 119 5.52 -14.28 -34.20
CA ARG A 119 4.51 -13.27 -34.50
C ARG A 119 3.12 -13.84 -34.21
N PRO A 120 2.26 -13.13 -33.46
CA PRO A 120 0.90 -13.59 -33.21
C PRO A 120 0.07 -13.52 -34.50
N ARG A 121 -0.89 -14.45 -34.62
CA ARG A 121 -1.85 -14.51 -35.74
C ARG A 121 -3.07 -13.61 -35.51
N PHE A 122 -3.22 -13.07 -34.32
CA PHE A 122 -4.33 -12.21 -33.91
C PHE A 122 -4.01 -10.74 -34.20
N LEU A 123 -5.05 -9.91 -34.20
CA LEU A 123 -4.89 -8.45 -34.28
C LEU A 123 -4.13 -7.97 -33.05
N LEU A 124 -3.15 -7.09 -33.28
CA LEU A 124 -2.41 -6.46 -32.19
C LEU A 124 -3.30 -5.42 -31.51
N GLU A 125 -3.33 -5.45 -30.18
CA GLU A 125 -3.89 -4.41 -29.33
C GLU A 125 -2.74 -3.53 -28.80
N ASP A 126 -3.06 -2.51 -28.01
CA ASP A 126 -2.08 -1.62 -27.36
C ASP A 126 -2.27 -1.63 -25.85
N GLU A 127 -2.34 -2.84 -25.28
CA GLU A 127 -2.57 -3.04 -23.85
C GLU A 127 -1.26 -3.38 -23.14
N SER A 128 -1.12 -2.95 -21.89
CA SER A 128 -0.02 -3.36 -21.00
C SER A 128 -0.45 -4.40 -19.96
N CYS A 129 -1.76 -4.59 -19.79
CA CYS A 129 -2.32 -5.48 -18.78
C CYS A 129 -2.73 -6.83 -19.37
N ILE A 130 -2.12 -7.91 -18.88
CA ILE A 130 -2.47 -9.29 -19.23
C ILE A 130 -3.65 -9.87 -18.42
N LEU A 131 -4.34 -9.05 -17.62
CA LEU A 131 -5.48 -9.45 -16.79
C LEU A 131 -5.21 -10.67 -15.88
N CYS A 132 -3.97 -10.79 -15.38
CA CYS A 132 -3.56 -11.92 -14.54
C CYS A 132 -4.24 -11.93 -13.17
N GLY A 133 -4.69 -10.77 -12.68
CA GLY A 133 -5.40 -10.59 -11.41
C GLY A 133 -4.50 -10.44 -10.18
N LEU A 134 -3.18 -10.57 -10.31
CA LEU A 134 -2.25 -10.49 -9.16
C LEU A 134 -2.39 -9.19 -8.37
N CYS A 135 -2.52 -8.05 -9.05
CA CYS A 135 -2.61 -6.72 -8.46
C CYS A 135 -3.85 -6.52 -7.58
N HIS A 136 -5.05 -6.85 -8.07
CA HIS A 136 -6.27 -6.68 -7.28
C HIS A 136 -6.37 -7.73 -6.18
N ARG A 137 -5.87 -8.95 -6.42
CA ARG A 137 -5.85 -10.01 -5.42
C ARG A 137 -4.88 -9.73 -4.27
N VAL A 138 -3.68 -9.22 -4.53
CA VAL A 138 -2.79 -8.81 -3.44
C VAL A 138 -3.39 -7.67 -2.63
N CYS A 139 -4.10 -6.74 -3.28
CA CYS A 139 -4.78 -5.64 -2.61
C CYS A 139 -5.93 -6.11 -1.70
N SER A 140 -6.69 -7.13 -2.11
CA SER A 140 -7.84 -7.64 -1.34
C SER A 140 -7.48 -8.75 -0.35
N GLU A 141 -6.66 -9.73 -0.75
CA GLU A 141 -6.39 -10.95 0.03
C GLU A 141 -5.25 -10.78 1.04
N LEU A 142 -4.23 -9.97 0.72
CA LEU A 142 -3.09 -9.77 1.62
C LEU A 142 -3.10 -8.41 2.31
N VAL A 143 -3.26 -7.34 1.54
CA VAL A 143 -3.28 -5.98 2.10
C VAL A 143 -4.62 -5.69 2.77
N GLY A 144 -5.72 -6.32 2.31
CA GLY A 144 -7.07 -6.19 2.89
C GLY A 144 -7.77 -4.85 2.61
N VAL A 145 -7.28 -4.07 1.64
CA VAL A 145 -7.81 -2.74 1.32
C VAL A 145 -8.81 -2.76 0.17
N SER A 146 -8.61 -3.63 -0.83
CA SER A 146 -9.49 -3.75 -2.01
C SER A 146 -9.72 -2.46 -2.82
N ALA A 147 -8.71 -1.58 -2.88
CA ALA A 147 -8.78 -0.29 -3.59
C ALA A 147 -8.90 -0.43 -5.12
N ILE A 148 -8.51 -1.58 -5.69
CA ILE A 148 -8.55 -1.88 -7.12
C ILE A 148 -9.23 -3.22 -7.35
N ASN A 149 -10.00 -3.35 -8.42
CA ASN A 149 -10.80 -4.55 -8.70
C ASN A 149 -10.85 -4.86 -10.19
N ALA A 150 -11.13 -6.12 -10.53
CA ALA A 150 -11.50 -6.47 -11.90
C ALA A 150 -12.90 -5.90 -12.19
N GLN A 151 -13.02 -5.13 -13.27
CA GLN A 151 -14.26 -4.53 -13.72
C GLN A 151 -14.72 -5.18 -15.03
N ASN A 152 -15.98 -4.95 -15.39
CA ASN A 152 -16.58 -5.44 -16.63
C ASN A 152 -16.50 -6.98 -16.80
N ARG A 153 -16.90 -7.49 -17.98
CA ARG A 153 -16.86 -8.92 -18.32
C ARG A 153 -16.54 -9.12 -19.81
N GLY A 154 -16.07 -10.32 -20.14
CA GLY A 154 -15.74 -10.69 -21.52
C GLY A 154 -14.63 -9.82 -22.08
N VAL A 155 -14.83 -9.32 -23.30
CA VAL A 155 -13.84 -8.49 -24.02
C VAL A 155 -13.62 -7.11 -23.41
N LEU A 156 -14.57 -6.61 -22.62
CA LEU A 156 -14.46 -5.31 -21.95
C LEU A 156 -13.76 -5.40 -20.58
N ARG A 157 -13.32 -6.60 -20.18
CA ARG A 157 -12.74 -6.81 -18.86
C ARG A 157 -11.42 -6.04 -18.70
N ASP A 158 -11.33 -5.31 -17.60
CA ASP A 158 -10.19 -4.51 -17.21
C ASP A 158 -9.98 -4.59 -15.68
N VAL A 159 -8.95 -3.90 -15.19
CA VAL A 159 -8.69 -3.78 -13.75
C VAL A 159 -8.49 -2.31 -13.46
N ASP A 160 -9.34 -1.75 -12.62
CA ASP A 160 -9.25 -0.35 -12.23
C ASP A 160 -9.85 -0.13 -10.83
N THR A 161 -9.75 1.10 -10.35
CA THR A 161 -10.48 1.56 -9.18
C THR A 161 -11.99 1.62 -9.46
N PRO A 162 -12.84 1.57 -8.42
CA PRO A 162 -14.28 1.78 -8.58
C PRO A 162 -14.58 3.08 -9.36
N TYR A 163 -15.38 2.96 -10.42
CA TYR A 163 -15.76 4.06 -11.32
C TYR A 163 -14.59 4.77 -12.04
N GLY A 164 -13.38 4.21 -12.06
CA GLY A 164 -12.20 4.83 -12.64
C GLY A 164 -11.72 6.09 -11.90
N GLN A 165 -12.12 6.25 -10.64
CA GLN A 165 -11.78 7.41 -9.80
C GLN A 165 -10.72 7.04 -8.76
N LEU A 166 -9.92 8.02 -8.32
CA LEU A 166 -8.95 7.79 -7.24
C LEU A 166 -9.65 7.17 -6.01
N SER A 167 -9.22 5.97 -5.63
CA SER A 167 -9.76 5.29 -4.45
C SER A 167 -9.24 5.96 -3.19
N GLU A 168 -10.16 6.44 -2.36
CA GLU A 168 -9.90 6.96 -1.03
C GLU A 168 -9.34 5.93 -0.05
N ASP A 169 -9.53 4.65 -0.36
CA ASP A 169 -9.03 3.54 0.45
C ASP A 169 -7.57 3.19 0.13
N CYS A 170 -7.06 3.60 -1.03
CA CYS A 170 -5.69 3.29 -1.45
C CYS A 170 -4.67 3.94 -0.50
N ILE A 171 -3.83 3.11 0.13
CA ILE A 171 -2.75 3.56 1.02
C ILE A 171 -1.39 3.68 0.32
N ALA A 172 -1.35 3.54 -1.02
CA ALA A 172 -0.14 3.57 -1.85
C ALA A 172 0.98 2.64 -1.32
N CYS A 173 0.63 1.39 -0.99
CA CYS A 173 1.56 0.46 -0.33
C CYS A 173 2.59 -0.19 -1.26
N GLY A 174 2.45 -0.10 -2.59
CA GLY A 174 3.41 -0.75 -3.50
C GLY A 174 3.04 -2.15 -3.97
N ALA A 175 2.25 -2.89 -3.19
CA ALA A 175 2.05 -4.33 -3.37
C ALA A 175 1.56 -4.71 -4.78
N CYS A 176 0.64 -3.93 -5.36
CA CYS A 176 0.08 -4.20 -6.68
C CYS A 176 1.08 -4.04 -7.84
N ALA A 177 2.09 -3.15 -7.76
CA ALA A 177 3.18 -3.15 -8.76
C ALA A 177 4.17 -4.26 -8.51
N LEU A 178 4.52 -4.52 -7.25
CA LEU A 178 5.51 -5.54 -6.92
C LEU A 178 5.16 -6.89 -7.54
N VAL A 179 3.87 -7.26 -7.52
CA VAL A 179 3.39 -8.52 -8.09
C VAL A 179 3.03 -8.43 -9.58
N CYS A 180 3.12 -7.24 -10.20
CA CYS A 180 2.74 -7.08 -11.61
C CYS A 180 3.78 -7.74 -12.51
N PRO A 181 3.40 -8.68 -13.40
CA PRO A 181 4.35 -9.32 -14.30
C PRO A 181 4.66 -8.47 -15.54
N THR A 182 4.03 -7.31 -15.69
CA THR A 182 4.13 -6.40 -16.85
C THR A 182 4.36 -4.96 -16.39
N SER A 183 4.57 -4.04 -17.33
CA SER A 183 4.70 -2.61 -17.04
C SER A 183 3.36 -1.90 -16.74
N SER A 184 2.23 -2.63 -16.70
CA SER A 184 0.90 -2.03 -16.48
C SER A 184 0.79 -1.24 -15.17
N ALA A 185 1.48 -1.68 -14.11
CA ALA A 185 1.37 -1.02 -12.81
C ALA A 185 2.11 0.33 -12.74
N THR A 186 3.10 0.56 -13.60
CA THR A 186 3.85 1.83 -13.65
C THR A 186 3.22 2.85 -14.60
N MET A 187 2.32 2.42 -15.50
CA MET A 187 1.66 3.30 -16.47
C MET A 187 0.28 3.83 -16.02
N ARG A 188 -0.22 3.42 -14.85
CA ARG A 188 -1.57 3.81 -14.38
C ARG A 188 -1.55 5.11 -13.61
N GLU A 189 -2.37 6.08 -14.03
CA GLU A 189 -2.46 7.39 -13.38
C GLU A 189 -3.09 7.36 -11.97
N ASN A 190 -3.92 6.36 -11.68
CA ASN A 190 -4.77 6.33 -10.47
C ASN A 190 -4.27 5.40 -9.36
N ILE A 191 -3.21 4.64 -9.61
CA ILE A 191 -2.72 3.58 -8.73
C ILE A 191 -1.20 3.66 -8.75
N TYR A 192 -0.62 4.52 -7.91
CA TYR A 192 0.84 4.60 -7.74
C TYR A 192 1.27 3.71 -6.57
N PRO A 193 1.65 2.46 -6.84
CA PRO A 193 2.40 1.67 -5.89
C PRO A 193 3.75 2.37 -5.62
N LEU A 194 4.18 2.38 -4.35
CA LEU A 194 5.50 2.89 -3.97
C LEU A 194 6.41 1.77 -3.50
N LEU A 195 7.57 1.68 -4.14
CA LEU A 195 8.74 0.94 -3.72
C LEU A 195 9.61 1.80 -2.79
N ALA A 196 10.60 1.17 -2.14
CA ALA A 196 11.58 1.88 -1.33
C ALA A 196 12.35 2.94 -2.15
N SER A 197 12.66 2.64 -3.42
CA SER A 197 13.27 3.60 -4.36
C SER A 197 12.37 4.81 -4.59
N ASP A 198 11.06 4.59 -4.77
CA ASP A 198 10.13 5.68 -5.02
C ASP A 198 10.01 6.62 -3.81
N ILE A 199 10.11 6.08 -2.59
CA ILE A 199 10.15 6.90 -1.37
C ILE A 199 11.41 7.78 -1.37
N SER A 200 12.59 7.21 -1.66
CA SER A 200 13.84 7.98 -1.71
C SER A 200 13.85 9.04 -2.79
N GLU A 201 13.24 8.76 -3.95
CA GLU A 201 13.05 9.72 -5.03
C GLU A 201 12.12 10.86 -4.59
N LEU A 202 10.97 10.55 -3.97
CA LEU A 202 10.05 11.55 -3.43
C LEU A 202 10.71 12.41 -2.33
N GLU A 203 11.49 11.79 -1.44
CA GLU A 203 12.25 12.53 -0.43
C GLU A 203 13.21 13.52 -1.09
N SER A 204 13.96 13.07 -2.10
CA SER A 204 14.94 13.90 -2.81
C SER A 204 14.31 15.01 -3.66
N GLU A 205 13.10 14.78 -4.19
CA GLU A 205 12.37 15.73 -5.02
C GLU A 205 11.70 16.84 -4.19
N PHE A 206 11.12 16.49 -3.03
CA PHE A 206 10.26 17.41 -2.27
C PHE A 206 10.87 17.95 -0.97
N LEU A 207 11.98 17.40 -0.49
CA LEU A 207 12.57 17.76 0.81
C LEU A 207 14.03 18.19 0.66
N ASP A 208 14.56 18.94 1.62
CA ASP A 208 15.86 19.64 1.47
C ASP A 208 16.75 19.60 2.74
N GLY A 209 16.54 18.60 3.60
CA GLY A 209 17.36 18.33 4.79
C GLY A 209 18.45 17.28 4.57
N THR A 210 18.95 16.71 5.68
CA THR A 210 19.91 15.60 5.67
C THR A 210 19.22 14.28 5.99
N ILE A 211 19.62 13.20 5.32
CA ILE A 211 19.10 11.86 5.59
C ILE A 211 19.51 11.43 7.00
N ASP A 212 18.52 11.03 7.80
CA ASP A 212 18.69 10.55 9.17
C ASP A 212 18.12 9.12 9.31
N GLY A 213 18.85 8.13 8.82
CA GLY A 213 18.49 6.71 8.96
C GLY A 213 17.03 6.41 8.59
N ASP A 214 16.31 5.73 9.48
CA ASP A 214 14.88 5.41 9.30
C ASP A 214 13.93 6.59 9.56
N LEU A 215 14.44 7.73 10.03
CA LEU A 215 13.65 8.96 10.19
C LEU A 215 13.48 9.73 8.88
N GLY A 216 14.24 9.38 7.83
CA GLY A 216 14.20 10.03 6.52
C GLY A 216 14.91 11.38 6.50
N ILE A 217 14.60 12.22 5.52
CA ILE A 217 15.20 13.57 5.40
C ILE A 217 14.70 14.48 6.54
N CYS A 218 15.65 15.05 7.28
CA CYS A 218 15.42 15.92 8.43
C CYS A 218 16.33 17.16 8.35
N ARG A 219 15.78 18.35 8.52
CA ARG A 219 16.53 19.60 8.74
C ARG A 219 16.82 19.78 10.22
N ARG A 220 15.76 19.70 11.03
CA ARG A 220 15.78 19.97 12.47
C ARG A 220 14.74 19.13 13.19
N MET A 221 15.05 18.76 14.43
CA MET A 221 14.14 18.03 15.32
C MET A 221 14.14 18.69 16.70
N PHE A 222 12.97 18.91 17.28
CA PHE A 222 12.82 19.50 18.62
C PHE A 222 11.46 19.16 19.24
N ALA A 223 11.34 19.32 20.56
CA ALA A 223 10.07 19.17 21.26
C ALA A 223 9.45 20.56 21.40
N GLY A 224 8.24 20.75 20.90
CA GLY A 224 7.51 22.02 20.90
C GLY A 224 6.23 21.94 21.72
N ARG A 225 5.93 23.02 22.45
CA ARG A 225 4.63 23.23 23.12
C ARG A 225 4.15 24.65 22.88
N SER A 226 3.01 24.78 22.20
CA SER A 226 2.33 26.04 21.98
C SER A 226 1.43 26.43 23.17
N ALA A 227 0.86 27.63 23.13
CA ALA A 227 -0.18 28.05 24.09
C ALA A 227 -1.54 27.36 23.87
N ILE A 228 -1.71 26.61 22.77
CA ILE A 228 -2.97 25.97 22.41
C ILE A 228 -3.01 24.57 23.03
N GLU A 229 -4.04 24.30 23.81
CA GLU A 229 -4.29 22.94 24.30
C GLU A 229 -4.62 22.01 23.12
N GLY A 230 -3.93 20.86 23.03
CA GLY A 230 -4.15 19.84 22.02
C GLY A 230 -3.97 18.42 22.60
N GLN A 231 -3.81 17.41 21.73
CA GLN A 231 -3.52 16.04 22.19
C GLN A 231 -2.22 16.00 23.02
N ASP A 232 -1.19 16.64 22.46
CA ASP A 232 0.16 16.79 23.00
C ASP A 232 0.48 18.30 23.12
N GLY A 233 1.53 18.81 22.46
CA GLY A 233 1.95 20.21 22.55
C GLY A 233 1.14 21.22 21.74
N GLY A 234 0.03 20.82 21.11
CA GLY A 234 -0.83 21.72 20.33
C GLY A 234 -0.20 22.27 19.04
N MET A 235 0.96 21.74 18.62
CA MET A 235 1.77 22.32 17.55
C MET A 235 1.04 22.37 16.19
N VAL A 236 0.28 21.33 15.83
CA VAL A 236 -0.49 21.31 14.56
C VAL A 236 -1.48 22.47 14.50
N SER A 237 -2.33 22.61 15.52
CA SER A 237 -3.33 23.68 15.57
C SER A 237 -2.67 25.06 15.58
N ALA A 238 -1.57 25.22 16.32
CA ALA A 238 -0.85 26.47 16.40
C ALA A 238 -0.23 26.89 15.04
N ILE A 239 0.37 25.94 14.32
CA ILE A 239 0.88 26.15 12.96
C ILE A 239 -0.25 26.59 12.02
N LEU A 240 -1.37 25.86 12.01
CA LEU A 240 -2.48 26.17 11.10
C LEU A 240 -3.10 27.54 11.38
N LEU A 241 -3.35 27.86 12.65
CA LEU A 241 -3.94 29.14 13.05
C LEU A 241 -3.03 30.32 12.71
N ARG A 242 -1.73 30.22 13.02
CA ARG A 242 -0.76 31.26 12.65
C ARG A 242 -0.61 31.38 11.14
N GLY A 243 -0.59 30.25 10.42
CA GLY A 243 -0.52 30.23 8.97
C GLY A 243 -1.72 30.94 8.32
N MET A 244 -2.93 30.74 8.84
CA MET A 244 -4.12 31.47 8.38
C MET A 244 -4.06 32.96 8.73
N GLU A 245 -3.70 33.30 9.97
CA GLU A 245 -3.59 34.70 10.42
C GLU A 245 -2.56 35.50 9.62
N ALA A 246 -1.43 34.88 9.27
CA ALA A 246 -0.38 35.50 8.48
C ALA A 246 -0.65 35.50 6.96
N GLY A 247 -1.77 34.93 6.49
CA GLY A 247 -2.08 34.78 5.07
C GLY A 247 -1.16 33.81 4.30
N LEU A 248 -0.48 32.93 5.04
CA LEU A 248 0.31 31.83 4.48
C LEU A 248 -0.58 30.70 4.00
N LEU A 249 -1.73 30.48 4.66
CA LEU A 249 -2.68 29.41 4.35
C LEU A 249 -4.08 29.99 4.12
N ASP A 250 -4.72 29.59 3.03
CA ASP A 250 -6.11 29.94 2.72
C ASP A 250 -7.10 28.96 3.38
N ALA A 251 -6.68 27.70 3.55
CA ALA A 251 -7.50 26.62 4.09
C ALA A 251 -6.62 25.46 4.61
N ALA A 252 -7.21 24.58 5.41
CA ALA A 252 -6.55 23.38 5.90
C ALA A 252 -7.46 22.15 5.83
N VAL A 253 -6.94 21.01 5.40
CA VAL A 253 -7.59 19.71 5.53
C VAL A 253 -7.26 19.12 6.89
N VAL A 254 -8.27 18.87 7.71
CA VAL A 254 -8.13 18.40 9.11
C VAL A 254 -9.14 17.30 9.44
N ALA A 255 -8.90 16.56 10.53
CA ALA A 255 -9.73 15.45 10.98
C ALA A 255 -10.71 15.87 12.08
N LEU A 256 -12.01 15.86 11.78
CA LEU A 256 -13.07 16.08 12.76
C LEU A 256 -13.59 14.74 13.30
N GLN A 257 -14.01 14.71 14.56
CA GLN A 257 -14.70 13.55 15.12
C GLN A 257 -16.06 13.37 14.42
N ASP A 258 -16.43 12.11 14.21
CA ASP A 258 -17.71 11.75 13.58
C ASP A 258 -18.34 10.60 14.38
N ASP A 259 -19.62 10.73 14.73
CA ASP A 259 -20.28 9.76 15.61
C ASP A 259 -20.50 8.39 14.96
N ILE A 260 -20.54 8.36 13.63
CA ILE A 260 -20.87 7.17 12.84
C ILE A 260 -19.59 6.45 12.45
N TYR A 261 -18.63 7.18 11.87
CA TYR A 261 -17.40 6.61 11.31
C TYR A 261 -16.17 6.80 12.21
N GLY A 262 -16.34 7.47 13.36
CA GLY A 262 -15.27 7.82 14.30
C GLY A 262 -14.60 9.15 13.95
N ALA A 263 -14.28 9.35 12.67
CA ALA A 263 -13.78 10.62 12.16
C ALA A 263 -14.08 10.81 10.68
N LYS A 264 -14.04 12.06 10.24
CA LYS A 264 -14.05 12.45 8.82
C LYS A 264 -13.06 13.58 8.57
N ALA A 265 -12.47 13.61 7.38
CA ALA A 265 -11.68 14.76 6.97
C ALA A 265 -12.61 15.87 6.51
N ILE A 266 -12.32 17.11 6.90
CA ILE A 266 -13.07 18.30 6.52
C ILE A 266 -12.12 19.37 5.98
N LEU A 267 -12.69 20.30 5.23
CA LEU A 267 -12.03 21.55 4.89
C LEU A 267 -12.29 22.59 5.99
N ALA A 268 -11.24 22.97 6.71
CA ALA A 268 -11.23 24.05 7.69
C ALA A 268 -10.81 25.36 7.03
N GLU A 269 -11.67 26.37 7.12
CA GLU A 269 -11.46 27.71 6.53
C GLU A 269 -11.42 28.81 7.61
N ASN A 270 -11.50 28.43 8.90
CA ASN A 270 -11.49 29.37 10.02
C ASN A 270 -10.89 28.76 11.30
N ALA A 271 -10.63 29.60 12.29
CA ALA A 271 -10.01 29.19 13.54
C ALA A 271 -10.84 28.17 14.34
N ASP A 272 -12.15 28.36 14.42
CA ASP A 272 -13.05 27.48 15.19
C ASP A 272 -12.99 26.05 14.65
N SER A 273 -13.05 25.88 13.33
CA SER A 273 -12.95 24.56 12.69
C SER A 273 -11.61 23.84 12.94
N ILE A 274 -10.50 24.59 13.07
CA ILE A 274 -9.20 24.02 13.45
C ILE A 274 -9.21 23.57 14.92
N ILE A 275 -9.82 24.37 15.79
CA ILE A 275 -9.90 24.10 17.23
C ILE A 275 -10.81 22.90 17.49
N GLU A 276 -11.91 22.74 16.76
CA GLU A 276 -12.79 21.56 16.86
C GLU A 276 -12.12 20.28 16.36
N ALA A 277 -11.22 20.37 15.39
CA ALA A 277 -10.48 19.22 14.84
C ALA A 277 -9.37 18.68 15.77
N ARG A 278 -9.15 19.29 16.94
CA ARG A 278 -8.10 18.86 17.91
C ARG A 278 -8.30 17.43 18.42
N GLY A 279 -7.22 16.86 18.96
CA GLY A 279 -7.23 15.50 19.52
C GLY A 279 -7.01 14.43 18.47
N THR A 280 -6.45 13.30 18.89
CA THR A 280 -6.15 12.19 17.98
C THR A 280 -7.36 11.30 17.77
N LYS A 281 -7.66 11.00 16.51
CA LYS A 281 -8.67 10.01 16.13
C LYS A 281 -7.93 8.82 15.51
N TYR A 282 -7.98 7.67 16.18
CA TYR A 282 -7.22 6.47 15.77
C TYR A 282 -7.94 5.68 14.65
N VAL A 283 -8.47 6.38 13.66
CA VAL A 283 -9.25 5.80 12.55
C VAL A 283 -8.71 6.32 11.22
N ARG A 284 -8.82 5.50 10.19
CA ARG A 284 -8.44 5.90 8.83
C ARG A 284 -9.52 6.81 8.24
N ILE A 285 -9.10 7.93 7.64
CA ILE A 285 -9.94 8.85 6.85
C ILE A 285 -9.24 9.15 5.52
N SER A 286 -9.94 9.72 4.55
CA SER A 286 -9.32 10.20 3.31
C SER A 286 -9.18 11.71 3.32
N VAL A 287 -7.98 12.22 3.01
CA VAL A 287 -7.71 13.67 2.92
C VAL A 287 -7.94 14.22 1.51
N ILE A 288 -8.14 13.35 0.52
CA ILE A 288 -8.21 13.74 -0.89
C ILE A 288 -9.53 14.48 -1.21
N PRO A 289 -10.72 14.04 -0.78
CA PRO A 289 -11.95 14.75 -1.08
C PRO A 289 -11.98 16.21 -0.59
N PRO A 290 -11.69 16.52 0.70
CA PRO A 290 -11.66 17.92 1.15
C PRO A 290 -10.51 18.72 0.53
N LEU A 291 -9.39 18.08 0.13
CA LEU A 291 -8.34 18.74 -0.65
C LEU A 291 -8.85 19.15 -2.03
N LEU A 292 -9.54 18.24 -2.74
CA LEU A 292 -10.15 18.55 -4.04
C LEU A 292 -11.25 19.60 -3.91
N GLU A 293 -12.05 19.57 -2.85
CA GLU A 293 -13.04 20.61 -2.53
C GLU A 293 -12.37 21.99 -2.40
N ALA A 294 -11.27 22.08 -1.64
CA ALA A 294 -10.51 23.32 -1.46
C ALA A 294 -10.01 23.86 -2.81
N LEU A 295 -9.45 22.99 -3.64
CA LEU A 295 -8.95 23.34 -4.98
C LEU A 295 -10.07 23.82 -5.91
N GLN A 296 -11.23 23.15 -5.88
CA GLN A 296 -12.41 23.55 -6.66
C GLN A 296 -12.99 24.88 -6.21
N LYS A 297 -12.89 25.21 -4.91
CA LYS A 297 -13.22 26.52 -4.34
C LYS A 297 -12.18 27.62 -4.69
N GLY A 298 -11.12 27.28 -5.42
CA GLY A 298 -10.09 28.23 -5.84
C GLY A 298 -9.07 28.60 -4.76
N ARG A 299 -8.98 27.81 -3.68
CA ARG A 299 -7.94 27.97 -2.65
C ARG A 299 -6.59 27.57 -3.25
N LYS A 300 -5.55 28.38 -3.00
CA LYS A 300 -4.23 28.18 -3.60
C LYS A 300 -3.21 27.68 -2.59
N LYS A 301 -3.28 28.15 -1.35
CA LYS A 301 -2.34 27.78 -0.28
C LYS A 301 -3.04 26.90 0.75
N ILE A 302 -2.89 25.59 0.62
CA ILE A 302 -3.68 24.61 1.38
C ILE A 302 -2.76 23.79 2.25
N ALA A 303 -3.02 23.73 3.56
CA ALA A 303 -2.37 22.78 4.43
C ALA A 303 -3.14 21.45 4.45
N VAL A 304 -2.42 20.33 4.48
CA VAL A 304 -3.02 18.99 4.65
C VAL A 304 -2.39 18.36 5.89
N VAL A 305 -3.22 18.13 6.91
CA VAL A 305 -2.83 17.36 8.09
C VAL A 305 -3.19 15.90 7.86
N GLY A 306 -2.20 15.01 7.90
CA GLY A 306 -2.44 13.61 7.63
C GLY A 306 -1.40 12.67 8.24
N THR A 307 -1.78 11.42 8.39
CA THR A 307 -0.91 10.30 8.74
C THR A 307 0.01 9.92 7.56
N PRO A 308 1.04 9.08 7.75
CA PRO A 308 2.04 8.81 6.73
C PRO A 308 1.48 8.31 5.40
N CYS A 309 0.43 7.47 5.41
CA CYS A 309 -0.20 6.98 4.17
C CYS A 309 -0.95 8.09 3.42
N GLN A 310 -1.58 9.03 4.13
CA GLN A 310 -2.29 10.16 3.52
C GLN A 310 -1.31 11.17 2.89
N ILE A 311 -0.25 11.54 3.61
CA ILE A 311 0.82 12.41 3.11
C ILE A 311 1.46 11.81 1.86
N ARG A 312 1.70 10.50 1.89
CA ARG A 312 2.26 9.75 0.77
C ARG A 312 1.38 9.81 -0.48
N VAL A 313 0.06 9.62 -0.35
CA VAL A 313 -0.86 9.74 -1.50
C VAL A 313 -0.78 11.14 -2.12
N VAL A 314 -0.72 12.20 -1.29
CA VAL A 314 -0.61 13.57 -1.81
C VAL A 314 0.72 13.78 -2.55
N ARG A 315 1.85 13.27 -2.04
CA ARG A 315 3.14 13.32 -2.75
C ARG A 315 3.13 12.55 -4.06
N CYS A 316 2.51 11.37 -4.11
CA CYS A 316 2.34 10.63 -5.37
C CYS A 316 1.59 11.46 -6.41
N LEU A 317 0.50 12.12 -6.01
CA LEU A 317 -0.28 12.98 -6.90
C LEU A 317 0.50 14.23 -7.34
N GLN A 318 1.34 14.80 -6.47
CA GLN A 318 2.25 15.89 -6.85
C GLN A 318 3.28 15.42 -7.88
N ARG A 319 3.99 14.32 -7.65
CA ARG A 319 4.99 13.74 -8.57
C ARG A 319 4.37 13.34 -9.92
N ALA A 320 3.15 12.81 -9.88
CA ALA A 320 2.37 12.49 -11.08
C ALA A 320 1.97 13.72 -11.90
N GLY A 321 2.16 14.93 -11.36
CA GLY A 321 1.71 16.19 -11.97
C GLY A 321 0.20 16.38 -11.95
N TYR A 322 -0.55 15.58 -11.16
CA TYR A 322 -2.02 15.64 -11.11
C TYR A 322 -2.50 17.06 -10.81
N PHE A 323 -1.92 17.65 -9.76
CA PHE A 323 -2.28 18.99 -9.32
C PHE A 323 -1.76 20.06 -10.26
N ALA A 324 -0.47 20.03 -10.63
CA ALA A 324 0.14 21.05 -11.49
C ALA A 324 -0.57 21.19 -12.85
N ARG A 325 -1.07 20.08 -13.43
CA ARG A 325 -1.84 20.10 -14.69
C ARG A 325 -3.23 20.73 -14.56
N ARG A 326 -3.87 20.60 -13.40
CA ARG A 326 -5.30 20.95 -13.20
C ARG A 326 -5.52 22.23 -12.42
N PHE A 327 -4.60 22.56 -11.52
CA PHE A 327 -4.65 23.69 -10.60
C PHE A 327 -3.27 24.37 -10.59
N PRO A 328 -2.99 25.28 -11.53
CA PRO A 328 -1.72 26.00 -11.57
C PRO A 328 -1.57 26.93 -10.36
N ASP A 329 -0.33 27.19 -9.96
CA ASP A 329 0.06 28.08 -8.86
C ASP A 329 -0.44 27.68 -7.47
N ILE A 330 -0.73 26.39 -7.25
CA ILE A 330 -1.08 25.92 -5.91
C ILE A 330 0.17 25.63 -5.07
N GLU A 331 0.11 25.97 -3.80
CA GLU A 331 1.07 25.60 -2.76
C GLU A 331 0.36 24.67 -1.76
N ILE A 332 0.68 23.38 -1.80
CA ILE A 332 0.19 22.40 -0.82
C ILE A 332 1.26 22.23 0.26
N TYR A 333 0.90 22.46 1.52
CA TYR A 333 1.76 22.30 2.69
C TYR A 333 1.37 21.02 3.44
N LEU A 334 2.32 20.12 3.65
CA LEU A 334 2.05 18.81 4.25
C LEU A 334 2.50 18.76 5.72
N ILE A 335 1.55 18.59 6.63
CA ILE A 335 1.79 18.40 8.07
C ILE A 335 1.50 16.93 8.40
N GLY A 336 2.58 16.16 8.53
CA GLY A 336 2.53 14.73 8.82
C GLY A 336 2.35 14.43 10.30
N LEU A 337 1.44 13.53 10.65
CA LEU A 337 1.30 13.02 12.01
C LEU A 337 2.13 11.75 12.18
N PHE A 338 2.74 11.55 13.35
CA PHE A 338 3.31 10.25 13.68
C PHE A 338 2.17 9.23 13.81
N CYS A 339 2.31 8.06 13.20
CA CYS A 339 1.28 7.04 13.22
C CYS A 339 1.91 5.66 13.31
N PHE A 340 1.56 4.90 14.34
CA PHE A 340 1.97 3.50 14.46
C PHE A 340 0.92 2.57 13.83
N GLU A 341 -0.34 2.74 14.19
CA GLU A 341 -1.47 1.93 13.72
C GLU A 341 -2.77 2.73 13.78
N SER A 342 -3.78 2.28 13.05
CA SER A 342 -5.16 2.79 13.09
C SER A 342 -6.13 1.62 13.24
N PHE A 343 -7.34 1.86 13.74
CA PHE A 343 -8.29 0.79 14.08
C PHE A 343 -9.58 0.88 13.27
N ASP A 344 -10.25 -0.26 13.13
CA ASP A 344 -11.64 -0.30 12.70
C ASP A 344 -12.51 0.27 13.81
N TYR A 345 -13.16 1.41 13.55
CA TYR A 345 -13.88 2.14 14.59
C TYR A 345 -15.06 1.37 15.16
N GLY A 346 -15.82 0.67 14.31
CA GLY A 346 -16.98 -0.10 14.74
C GLY A 346 -16.56 -1.24 15.65
N ARG A 347 -15.55 -2.02 15.25
CA ARG A 347 -15.00 -3.12 16.05
C ARG A 347 -14.35 -2.61 17.33
N LEU A 348 -13.62 -1.49 17.27
CA LEU A 348 -13.03 -0.85 18.44
C LEU A 348 -14.10 -0.42 19.43
N LYS A 349 -15.15 0.28 18.98
CA LYS A 349 -16.28 0.71 19.81
C LYS A 349 -16.94 -0.49 20.51
N SER A 350 -17.27 -1.55 19.76
CA SER A 350 -17.86 -2.76 20.34
C SER A 350 -16.92 -3.51 21.28
N HIS A 351 -15.60 -3.41 21.09
CA HIS A 351 -14.63 -4.00 22.00
C HIS A 351 -14.52 -3.20 23.31
N ILE A 352 -14.44 -1.87 23.22
CA ILE A 352 -14.39 -0.97 24.38
C ILE A 352 -15.67 -1.06 25.21
N ASP A 353 -16.85 -1.11 24.57
CA ASP A 353 -18.12 -1.31 25.26
C ASP A 353 -18.15 -2.63 26.03
N ARG A 354 -17.67 -3.73 25.42
CA ARG A 354 -17.57 -5.02 26.11
C ARG A 354 -16.60 -5.04 27.28
N LEU A 355 -15.48 -4.31 27.18
CA LEU A 355 -14.47 -4.28 28.24
C LEU A 355 -14.86 -3.38 29.42
N PHE A 356 -15.45 -2.22 29.14
CA PHE A 356 -15.64 -1.16 30.14
C PHE A 356 -17.09 -0.71 30.31
N GLY A 357 -18.03 -1.21 29.49
CA GLY A 357 -19.41 -0.72 29.45
C GLY A 357 -19.52 0.73 28.98
N LEU A 358 -18.62 1.13 28.08
CA LEU A 358 -18.39 2.52 27.71
C LEU A 358 -18.68 2.80 26.22
N ASP A 359 -19.47 3.84 25.96
CA ASP A 359 -19.61 4.39 24.61
C ASP A 359 -18.40 5.27 24.27
N LEU A 360 -17.53 4.75 23.41
CA LEU A 360 -16.31 5.45 22.97
C LEU A 360 -16.60 6.84 22.36
N ASN A 361 -17.79 7.06 21.78
CA ASN A 361 -18.16 8.36 21.23
C ASN A 361 -18.23 9.46 22.30
N LYS A 362 -18.48 9.08 23.56
CA LYS A 362 -18.60 10.01 24.69
C LYS A 362 -17.27 10.24 25.42
N ALA A 363 -16.17 9.66 24.95
CA ALA A 363 -14.86 9.88 25.53
C ALA A 363 -14.42 11.33 25.30
N SER A 364 -13.95 12.00 26.36
CA SER A 364 -13.42 13.36 26.27
C SER A 364 -11.97 13.37 25.74
N LYS A 365 -11.24 12.27 25.93
CA LYS A 365 -9.88 12.10 25.40
C LYS A 365 -9.57 10.62 25.17
N VAL A 366 -8.90 10.32 24.06
CA VAL A 366 -8.38 8.99 23.75
C VAL A 366 -6.91 9.13 23.40
N GLN A 367 -6.04 8.30 23.97
CA GLN A 367 -4.60 8.39 23.77
C GLN A 367 -3.92 7.04 23.82
N ILE A 368 -2.92 6.83 22.97
CA ILE A 368 -1.97 5.73 23.07
C ILE A 368 -0.66 6.26 23.64
N ALA A 369 -0.26 5.72 24.78
CA ALA A 369 1.00 6.06 25.43
C ALA A 369 1.59 4.83 26.14
N ARG A 370 2.90 4.61 25.97
CA ARG A 370 3.64 3.52 26.65
C ARG A 370 2.98 2.13 26.52
N GLY A 371 2.44 1.83 25.34
CA GLY A 371 1.80 0.54 25.05
C GLY A 371 0.40 0.36 25.66
N LYS A 372 -0.20 1.42 26.22
CA LYS A 372 -1.58 1.43 26.72
C LYS A 372 -2.47 2.30 25.85
N PHE A 373 -3.68 1.82 25.62
CA PHE A 373 -4.79 2.60 25.08
C PHE A 373 -5.55 3.19 26.27
N LEU A 374 -5.55 4.51 26.38
CA LEU A 374 -6.11 5.30 27.48
C LEU A 374 -7.37 6.00 26.99
N ILE A 375 -8.45 5.90 27.77
CA ILE A 375 -9.74 6.53 27.48
C ILE A 375 -10.16 7.32 28.70
N GLN A 376 -10.35 8.62 28.54
CA GLN A 376 -10.93 9.48 29.55
C GLN A 376 -12.40 9.69 29.23
N ALA A 377 -13.29 9.28 30.13
CA ALA A 377 -14.72 9.37 29.96
C ALA A 377 -15.40 9.40 31.33
N GLU A 378 -16.51 10.13 31.46
CA GLU A 378 -17.27 10.25 32.72
C GLU A 378 -16.42 10.65 33.95
N GLY A 379 -15.35 11.42 33.73
CA GLY A 379 -14.42 11.85 34.78
C GLY A 379 -13.50 10.74 35.32
N ARG A 380 -13.46 9.57 34.68
CA ARG A 380 -12.57 8.45 35.01
C ARG A 380 -11.65 8.12 33.85
N GLU A 381 -10.52 7.49 34.15
CA GLU A 381 -9.60 6.93 33.16
C GLU A 381 -9.78 5.41 33.08
N HIS A 382 -9.94 4.91 31.87
CA HIS A 382 -9.97 3.49 31.53
C HIS A 382 -8.75 3.17 30.68
N SER A 383 -8.21 1.94 30.81
CA SER A 383 -7.07 1.53 29.99
C SER A 383 -7.02 0.04 29.69
N CYS A 384 -6.55 -0.31 28.49
CA CYS A 384 -6.16 -1.66 28.10
C CYS A 384 -4.79 -1.64 27.41
N ARG A 385 -4.19 -2.81 27.19
CA ARG A 385 -2.92 -2.89 26.45
C ARG A 385 -3.19 -2.78 24.96
N VAL A 386 -2.35 -2.02 24.24
CA VAL A 386 -2.49 -1.90 22.77
C VAL A 386 -2.34 -3.26 22.07
N SER A 387 -1.52 -4.15 22.63
CA SER A 387 -1.36 -5.53 22.12
C SER A 387 -2.66 -6.34 22.13
N GLU A 388 -3.63 -6.00 22.97
CA GLU A 388 -4.96 -6.65 23.01
C GLU A 388 -5.87 -6.16 21.88
N LEU A 389 -5.52 -5.04 21.23
CA LEU A 389 -6.27 -4.42 20.14
C LEU A 389 -5.77 -4.83 18.75
N HIS A 390 -4.78 -5.73 18.66
CA HIS A 390 -4.12 -6.08 17.40
C HIS A 390 -5.11 -6.57 16.32
N GLU A 391 -6.09 -7.39 16.69
CA GLU A 391 -7.11 -7.87 15.73
C GLU A 391 -8.05 -6.77 15.23
N LEU A 392 -8.07 -5.61 15.89
CA LEU A 392 -8.89 -4.44 15.57
C LEU A 392 -8.15 -3.44 14.69
N VAL A 393 -6.84 -3.64 14.48
CA VAL A 393 -6.02 -2.81 13.60
C VAL A 393 -6.55 -2.91 12.17
N ARG A 394 -6.64 -1.76 11.49
CA ARG A 394 -7.05 -1.67 10.09
C ARG A 394 -6.09 -2.44 9.21
N GLU A 395 -6.66 -3.11 8.24
CA GLU A 395 -5.95 -3.80 7.17
C GLU A 395 -4.98 -2.84 6.47
N GLY A 396 -3.80 -3.34 6.12
CA GLY A 396 -2.74 -2.57 5.46
C GLY A 396 -1.80 -1.79 6.41
N CYS A 397 -2.17 -1.55 7.68
CA CYS A 397 -1.26 -0.91 8.64
C CYS A 397 0.01 -1.74 8.87
N ASP A 398 -0.12 -3.07 8.88
CA ASP A 398 0.98 -4.02 9.02
C ASP A 398 1.99 -3.98 7.86
N TYR A 399 1.59 -3.39 6.73
CA TYR A 399 2.45 -3.19 5.56
C TYR A 399 2.97 -1.74 5.47
N CYS A 400 2.70 -0.90 6.46
CA CYS A 400 3.18 0.48 6.48
C CYS A 400 4.50 0.57 7.25
N GLY A 401 5.61 0.84 6.56
CA GLY A 401 6.93 1.03 7.18
C GLY A 401 7.22 2.46 7.68
N ASP A 402 6.29 3.41 7.54
CA ASP A 402 6.50 4.81 7.91
C ASP A 402 5.78 5.15 9.22
N LEU A 403 6.57 5.49 10.25
CA LEU A 403 6.08 5.98 11.54
C LEU A 403 5.98 7.50 11.57
N VAL A 404 6.95 8.20 10.99
CA VAL A 404 7.23 9.61 11.26
C VAL A 404 6.80 10.53 10.13
N SER A 405 5.95 10.05 9.22
CA SER A 405 5.47 10.77 8.04
C SER A 405 6.64 11.38 7.28
N ARG A 406 7.53 10.53 6.75
CA ARG A 406 8.82 10.94 6.16
C ARG A 406 8.69 11.92 5.00
N LEU A 407 7.55 11.88 4.31
CA LEU A 407 7.27 12.66 3.11
C LEU A 407 6.58 14.02 3.37
N ALA A 408 6.35 14.38 4.63
CA ALA A 408 5.73 15.66 5.00
C ALA A 408 6.74 16.81 4.95
N ASP A 409 6.25 18.06 4.94
CA ASP A 409 7.11 19.24 5.13
C ASP A 409 7.50 19.42 6.60
N VAL A 410 6.56 19.14 7.50
CA VAL A 410 6.74 19.05 8.94
C VAL A 410 6.05 17.80 9.45
N SER A 411 6.72 17.02 10.30
CA SER A 411 6.12 15.86 10.97
C SER A 411 6.01 16.07 12.47
N ILE A 412 4.89 15.69 13.07
CA ILE A 412 4.54 15.99 14.45
C ILE A 412 3.99 14.74 15.15
N GLY A 413 4.49 14.46 16.36
CA GLY A 413 3.95 13.39 17.19
C GLY A 413 4.43 13.46 18.64
N SER A 414 3.96 12.55 19.48
CA SER A 414 4.27 12.52 20.92
C SER A 414 5.56 11.76 21.28
N ILE A 415 6.06 10.94 20.37
CA ILE A 415 7.20 10.04 20.65
C ILE A 415 8.48 10.86 20.78
N GLY A 416 9.25 10.62 21.83
CA GLY A 416 10.54 11.26 22.08
C GLY A 416 10.46 12.63 22.77
N SER A 417 9.27 13.18 22.95
CA SER A 417 9.04 14.44 23.67
C SER A 417 8.56 14.21 25.12
N PRO A 418 8.76 15.19 26.02
CA PRO A 418 8.13 15.19 27.33
C PRO A 418 6.59 15.26 27.25
N GLU A 419 5.92 14.92 28.35
CA GLU A 419 4.47 15.06 28.46
C GLU A 419 4.02 16.52 28.22
N GLY A 420 2.97 16.69 27.41
CA GLY A 420 2.49 18.00 26.97
C GLY A 420 3.33 18.66 25.88
N PHE A 421 4.36 18.00 25.33
CA PHE A 421 5.12 18.47 24.18
C PHE A 421 4.93 17.53 22.99
N SER A 422 5.05 18.08 21.79
CA SER A 422 5.15 17.29 20.55
C SER A 422 6.57 17.31 20.02
N THR A 423 7.10 16.16 19.64
CA THR A 423 8.26 16.08 18.74
C THR A 423 7.85 16.64 17.37
N VAL A 424 8.59 17.64 16.91
CA VAL A 424 8.44 18.31 15.62
C VAL A 424 9.70 18.03 14.81
N VAL A 425 9.52 17.50 13.60
CA VAL A 425 10.57 17.21 12.63
C VAL A 425 10.34 18.08 11.40
N VAL A 426 11.21 19.05 11.17
CA VAL A 426 11.14 19.92 9.99
C VAL A 426 11.96 19.28 8.88
N ARG A 427 11.39 19.15 7.68
CA ARG A 427 11.96 18.34 6.58
C ARG A 427 12.26 19.14 5.31
N SER A 428 11.48 20.19 5.06
CA SER A 428 11.65 21.08 3.90
C SER A 428 11.72 22.56 4.32
N LEU A 429 12.20 23.42 3.44
CA LEU A 429 12.10 24.88 3.58
C LEU A 429 10.64 25.33 3.67
N GLN A 430 9.73 24.66 2.96
CA GLN A 430 8.30 24.90 3.08
C GLN A 430 7.79 24.60 4.49
N GLY A 431 8.37 23.59 5.15
CA GLY A 431 8.10 23.28 6.54
C GLY A 431 8.67 24.30 7.53
N GLU A 432 9.85 24.88 7.27
CA GLU A 432 10.36 26.01 8.06
C GLU A 432 9.41 27.22 7.98
N ARG A 433 8.90 27.54 6.78
CA ARG A 433 7.93 28.65 6.58
C ARG A 433 6.67 28.51 7.45
N LEU A 434 6.21 27.28 7.71
CA LEU A 434 5.05 27.02 8.59
C LEU A 434 5.30 27.37 10.06
N LEU A 435 6.57 27.46 10.48
CA LEU A 435 6.96 27.77 11.86
C LEU A 435 7.38 29.22 12.05
N GLU A 436 7.51 30.01 10.98
CA GLU A 436 7.89 31.41 11.05
C GLU A 436 6.88 32.23 11.85
N GLY A 437 7.38 33.02 12.81
CA GLY A 437 6.53 33.85 13.66
C GLY A 437 5.65 33.09 14.67
N LEU A 438 5.84 31.78 14.82
CA LEU A 438 5.13 30.97 15.81
C LEU A 438 5.84 31.02 17.17
N GLU A 439 5.11 31.40 18.22
CA GLU A 439 5.59 31.35 19.60
C GLU A 439 5.31 29.97 20.24
N PHE A 440 6.35 29.32 20.74
CA PHE A 440 6.25 28.04 21.45
C PHE A 440 7.45 27.82 22.38
N GLU A 441 7.24 27.01 23.42
CA GLU A 441 8.33 26.52 24.27
C GLU A 441 9.07 25.37 23.57
N ARG A 442 10.40 25.40 23.61
CA ARG A 442 11.26 24.39 22.98
C ARG A 442 12.02 23.57 24.03
N LYS A 443 12.06 22.25 23.83
CA LYS A 443 12.88 21.30 24.57
C LYS A 443 13.64 20.35 23.63
N GLU A 444 14.58 19.62 24.19
CA GLU A 444 15.28 18.55 23.50
C GLU A 444 14.39 17.33 23.30
N VAL A 445 14.63 16.61 22.20
CA VAL A 445 13.94 15.36 21.86
C VAL A 445 14.88 14.20 22.14
N ARG A 446 14.34 13.13 22.71
CA ARG A 446 15.01 11.83 22.76
C ARG A 446 14.96 11.17 21.39
N ARG A 447 15.84 11.63 20.48
CA ARG A 447 15.87 11.18 19.08
C ARG A 447 15.98 9.66 18.96
N GLU A 448 16.75 9.02 19.83
CA GLU A 448 16.96 7.56 19.84
C GLU A 448 15.64 6.79 20.04
N ASP A 449 14.73 7.30 20.86
CA ASP A 449 13.41 6.67 21.08
C ASP A 449 12.56 6.72 19.80
N VAL A 450 12.60 7.85 19.09
CA VAL A 450 11.90 8.02 17.80
C VAL A 450 12.49 7.09 16.75
N ALA A 451 13.81 7.08 16.60
CA ALA A 451 14.52 6.25 15.63
C ALA A 451 14.28 4.75 15.87
N ARG A 452 14.33 4.30 17.13
CA ARG A 452 14.07 2.90 17.50
C ARG A 452 12.66 2.46 17.08
N LEU A 453 11.64 3.27 17.36
CA LEU A 453 10.26 2.91 17.00
C LEU A 453 10.03 2.97 15.48
N ALA A 454 10.67 3.92 14.78
CA ALA A 454 10.61 4.00 13.33
C ALA A 454 11.23 2.74 12.69
N ALA A 455 12.43 2.35 13.14
CA ALA A 455 13.11 1.14 12.68
C ALA A 455 12.28 -0.13 12.97
N MET A 456 11.67 -0.22 14.16
CA MET A 456 10.79 -1.33 14.51
C MET A 456 9.59 -1.44 13.57
N LYS A 457 8.90 -0.33 13.31
CA LYS A 457 7.75 -0.31 12.39
C LYS A 457 8.16 -0.71 10.97
N LYS A 458 9.26 -0.17 10.46
CA LYS A 458 9.82 -0.52 9.16
C LYS A 458 10.13 -2.01 9.04
N LYS A 459 10.85 -2.57 10.03
CA LYS A 459 11.19 -3.99 10.07
C LYS A 459 9.95 -4.89 10.08
N ASN A 460 8.91 -4.53 10.83
CA ASN A 460 7.65 -5.27 10.86
C ASN A 460 7.00 -5.30 9.47
N ALA A 461 6.92 -4.14 8.81
CA ALA A 461 6.39 -4.04 7.46
C ALA A 461 7.22 -4.84 6.45
N GLU A 462 8.56 -4.76 6.51
CA GLU A 462 9.47 -5.54 5.66
C GLU A 462 9.28 -7.04 5.86
N THR A 463 9.06 -7.49 7.10
CA THR A 463 8.78 -8.91 7.40
C THR A 463 7.49 -9.36 6.73
N ASN A 464 6.43 -8.55 6.81
CA ASN A 464 5.16 -8.84 6.16
C ASN A 464 5.29 -8.83 4.62
N PHE A 465 6.08 -7.92 4.06
CA PHE A 465 6.41 -7.90 2.64
C PHE A 465 7.31 -9.06 2.19
N ALA A 466 8.18 -9.60 3.06
CA ALA A 466 9.10 -10.67 2.70
C ALA A 466 8.36 -11.91 2.17
N HIS A 467 7.16 -12.20 2.70
CA HIS A 467 6.29 -13.25 2.18
C HIS A 467 5.84 -13.00 0.74
N ILE A 468 5.60 -11.73 0.39
CA ILE A 468 5.28 -11.31 -0.97
C ILE A 468 6.54 -11.44 -1.85
N LEU A 469 7.68 -10.89 -1.41
CA LEU A 469 8.92 -10.87 -2.19
C LEU A 469 9.52 -12.25 -2.44
N ALA A 470 9.42 -13.18 -1.47
CA ALA A 470 9.87 -14.56 -1.63
C ALA A 470 9.19 -15.26 -2.82
N GLY A 471 7.96 -14.86 -3.14
CA GLY A 471 7.23 -15.34 -4.29
C GLY A 471 7.79 -14.91 -5.64
N LEU A 472 8.47 -13.75 -5.69
CA LEU A 472 9.08 -13.18 -6.90
C LEU A 472 10.46 -13.78 -7.19
N ALA A 473 11.25 -14.10 -6.16
CA ALA A 473 12.56 -14.75 -6.32
C ALA A 473 12.45 -16.16 -6.94
N VAL A 474 11.34 -16.87 -6.68
CA VAL A 474 11.01 -18.17 -7.30
C VAL A 474 10.59 -18.01 -8.77
N LEU A 475 10.28 -16.79 -9.23
CA LEU A 475 9.85 -16.47 -10.60
C LEU A 475 10.99 -15.89 -11.48
N GLY A 476 12.24 -15.94 -11.02
CA GLY A 476 13.41 -15.61 -11.85
C GLY A 476 13.57 -14.12 -12.20
N THR A 477 13.08 -13.19 -11.37
CA THR A 477 13.30 -11.76 -11.61
C THR A 477 14.70 -11.33 -11.14
N GLU A 478 15.72 -11.63 -11.94
CA GLU A 478 16.90 -10.76 -11.94
C GLU A 478 16.48 -9.39 -12.49
N SER A 479 16.97 -8.34 -11.82
CA SER A 479 16.74 -6.92 -12.08
C SER A 479 16.48 -6.59 -13.56
N LEU A 480 15.33 -5.96 -13.87
CA LEU A 480 15.10 -5.32 -15.16
C LEU A 480 16.12 -4.18 -15.34
N PRO A 481 17.09 -4.26 -16.26
CA PRO A 481 17.88 -3.11 -16.65
C PRO A 481 17.02 -2.21 -17.56
N PRO A 482 17.29 -0.89 -17.64
CA PRO A 482 16.59 -0.03 -18.58
C PRO A 482 16.88 -0.50 -20.01
N ALA A 483 15.81 -0.61 -20.81
CA ALA A 483 15.90 -1.14 -22.17
C ALA A 483 16.63 -0.17 -23.12
N PRO A 484 17.45 -0.69 -24.03
CA PRO A 484 17.40 -0.32 -25.43
C PRO A 484 16.47 -1.31 -26.14
N SER A 485 15.31 -0.82 -26.59
CA SER A 485 14.39 -1.60 -27.42
C SER A 485 15.04 -1.90 -28.77
N ALA A 486 15.53 -3.12 -28.98
CA ALA A 486 16.15 -3.52 -30.23
C ALA A 486 15.15 -3.94 -31.34
N ILE A 487 13.84 -3.83 -31.12
CA ILE A 487 12.85 -4.40 -32.06
C ILE A 487 11.80 -3.39 -32.58
N CYS A 488 11.71 -2.17 -32.02
CA CYS A 488 10.83 -1.12 -32.56
C CYS A 488 11.62 0.09 -33.05
N ARG A 489 12.32 -0.06 -34.18
CA ARG A 489 12.54 1.06 -35.11
C ARG A 489 11.55 0.90 -36.24
N HIS A 490 10.44 1.61 -36.15
CA HIS A 490 9.68 1.99 -37.33
C HIS A 490 9.47 3.50 -37.29
N GLU A 491 10.25 4.16 -38.14
CA GLU A 491 9.92 5.46 -38.71
C GLU A 491 8.49 5.39 -39.26
N HIS A 492 7.63 6.32 -38.83
CA HIS A 492 6.76 7.14 -39.67
C HIS A 492 6.11 8.26 -38.86
#